data_AF-A0A927N9M0-F1
#
_entry.id   AF-A0A927N9M0-F1
#
_cell.length_a   1.000
_cell.length_b   1.000
_cell.length_c   1.000
_cell.angle_alpha   90.00
_cell.angle_beta   90.00
_cell.angle_gamma   90.00
#
_symmetry.space_group_name_H-M   'P 1'
#
loop_
_entity.id
_entity.type
_entity.pdbx_description
1 polymer ?
#
loop_
_entity_poly.entity_id
_entity_poly.type
_entity_poly.pdbx_seq_one_letter_code
_entity_poly.pdbx_strand_id
1 'polypeptide(L)'
;MNNKAMYKISYGLYVLSVCDKDKDNACIINTTVQVASEPNTISVSVNKANYTCELLQKTGIFTVSVISQKASFDLFKHFGFQTGRTVDKFKDFNATKRLDNGTLVITEGTNAYLCGKVIASYDLGSHVLFTATVTDMDVLDDTPSATYEYYQSNIKPKPQPKATTKTVWRCTVCGYEYEGEELPDDFICPLCKHPKEDFEKIVAPLPNEEKPKTIWKCTVCGYEYEGEELPVDFVCPLCKHPKEDFEKISSSTNLIENKENSEKKELNIMANKYAGTKTEKNLWEAFAGESQARNKYTYFASVAKKAGYEQIAAIFLKTADNEKEHAKLWFKALGELGDVPTNLQHAAEGENYEWTDMYDRMAKEAEEEGFTELAAQFRGVAAIEKTHEERYRALLKNVEEMKVFEKSGVTVWECRNCGHIAIGVKAPEVCPVCAHPQAYFEIREENY
;
A
#
# COMPACT_ATOMS: atom_id res chain seq x y z
N MET A 1 23.43 2.02 6.40
CA MET A 1 22.60 1.38 5.36
C MET A 1 21.14 1.75 5.60
N ASN A 2 20.32 1.92 4.56
CA ASN A 2 18.90 2.22 4.72
C ASN A 2 18.08 0.92 4.81
N ASN A 3 17.82 0.45 6.02
CA ASN A 3 17.13 -0.82 6.26
C ASN A 3 15.67 -0.81 5.75
N LYS A 4 15.07 0.34 5.42
CA LYS A 4 13.73 0.41 4.80
C LYS A 4 13.66 -0.29 3.44
N ALA A 5 14.81 -0.50 2.77
CA ALA A 5 14.87 -1.29 1.53
C ALA A 5 14.42 -2.75 1.74
N MET A 6 14.66 -3.34 2.91
CA MET A 6 14.23 -4.73 3.21
C MET A 6 12.71 -4.88 3.21
N TYR A 7 11.97 -3.81 3.55
CA TYR A 7 10.49 -3.77 3.50
C TYR A 7 9.93 -3.55 2.09
N LYS A 8 10.78 -3.48 1.05
CA LYS A 8 10.37 -3.43 -0.36
C LYS A 8 10.46 -4.78 -1.08
N ILE A 9 10.99 -5.80 -0.42
CA ILE A 9 10.94 -7.18 -0.90
C ILE A 9 9.52 -7.71 -0.63
N SER A 10 8.88 -8.28 -1.65
CA SER A 10 7.57 -8.91 -1.51
C SER A 10 7.71 -10.34 -0.98
N TYR A 11 6.77 -10.76 -0.14
CA TYR A 11 6.75 -12.06 0.50
C TYR A 11 5.32 -12.62 0.51
N GLY A 12 5.16 -13.90 0.16
CA GLY A 12 3.95 -14.67 0.48
C GLY A 12 3.89 -15.00 1.98
N LEU A 13 2.75 -15.51 2.44
CA LEU A 13 2.57 -16.01 3.80
C LEU A 13 2.16 -17.47 3.82
N TYR A 14 2.70 -18.22 4.78
CA TYR A 14 2.57 -19.67 4.84
C TYR A 14 2.49 -20.18 6.27
N VAL A 15 1.73 -21.25 6.50
CA VAL A 15 1.84 -22.07 7.72
C VAL A 15 2.82 -23.21 7.43
N LEU A 16 3.93 -23.26 8.16
CA LEU A 16 4.89 -24.35 8.12
C LEU A 16 4.58 -25.35 9.24
N SER A 17 4.03 -26.50 8.89
CA SER A 17 3.70 -27.60 9.81
C SER A 17 4.79 -28.66 9.85
N VAL A 18 5.08 -29.18 11.04
CA VAL A 18 6.03 -30.26 11.32
C VAL A 18 5.44 -31.21 12.36
N CYS A 19 5.88 -32.46 12.36
CA CYS A 19 5.44 -33.47 13.32
C CYS A 19 6.64 -34.30 13.80
N ASP A 20 6.83 -34.39 15.12
CA ASP A 20 7.85 -35.23 15.76
C ASP A 20 7.15 -36.32 16.56
N LYS A 21 7.08 -37.52 15.97
CA LYS A 21 6.27 -38.65 16.45
C LYS A 21 4.78 -38.27 16.50
N ASP A 22 4.23 -38.09 17.71
CA ASP A 22 2.84 -37.74 17.96
C ASP A 22 2.66 -36.24 18.27
N LYS A 23 3.74 -35.44 18.21
CA LYS A 23 3.70 -34.00 18.52
C LYS A 23 3.70 -33.16 17.24
N ASP A 24 2.51 -32.68 16.89
CA ASP A 24 2.31 -31.64 15.89
C ASP A 24 2.74 -30.25 16.39
N ASN A 25 3.28 -29.45 15.49
CA ASN A 25 3.49 -28.02 15.70
C ASN A 25 3.57 -27.29 14.36
N ALA A 26 3.26 -26.00 14.34
CA ALA A 26 3.44 -25.16 13.16
C ALA A 26 3.86 -23.73 13.52
N CYS A 27 4.40 -22.99 12.56
CA CYS A 27 4.54 -21.53 12.67
C CYS A 27 4.22 -20.81 11.36
N ILE A 28 3.85 -19.53 11.46
CA ILE A 28 3.81 -18.65 10.28
C ILE A 28 5.24 -18.38 9.80
N ILE A 29 5.47 -18.49 8.49
CA ILE A 29 6.68 -18.04 7.80
C ILE A 29 6.30 -17.21 6.56
N ASN A 30 7.23 -16.39 6.08
CA ASN A 30 7.08 -15.58 4.87
C ASN A 30 8.18 -15.85 3.83
N THR A 31 8.92 -16.94 3.98
CA THR A 31 10.21 -17.21 3.31
C THR A 31 10.19 -18.45 2.41
N THR A 32 9.00 -18.96 2.04
CA THR A 32 8.91 -20.07 1.06
C THR A 32 9.10 -19.55 -0.35
N VAL A 33 10.07 -20.12 -1.08
CA VAL A 33 10.39 -19.79 -2.49
C VAL A 33 10.76 -21.07 -3.25
N GLN A 34 10.26 -21.25 -4.47
CA GLN A 34 10.74 -22.32 -5.37
C GLN A 34 12.14 -21.96 -5.90
N VAL A 35 13.09 -22.88 -5.74
CA VAL A 35 14.51 -22.67 -6.11
C VAL A 35 14.97 -23.55 -7.27
N ALA A 36 14.24 -24.62 -7.60
CA ALA A 36 14.41 -25.37 -8.84
C ALA A 36 13.07 -26.00 -9.26
N SER A 37 12.84 -26.11 -10.57
CA SER A 37 11.66 -26.78 -11.15
C SER A 37 11.84 -28.29 -11.29
N GLU A 38 13.07 -28.77 -11.49
CA GLU A 38 13.39 -30.18 -11.67
C GLU A 38 14.72 -30.57 -10.97
N PRO A 39 14.70 -31.48 -9.98
CA PRO A 39 13.49 -31.90 -9.25
C PRO A 39 12.84 -30.69 -8.57
N ASN A 40 11.51 -30.68 -8.44
CA ASN A 40 10.79 -29.57 -7.84
C ASN A 40 11.29 -29.33 -6.41
N THR A 41 11.93 -28.19 -6.17
CA THR A 41 12.68 -27.90 -4.94
C THR A 41 12.30 -26.53 -4.44
N ILE A 42 11.97 -26.45 -3.15
CA ILE A 42 11.68 -25.21 -2.43
C ILE A 42 12.74 -24.91 -1.39
N SER A 43 12.79 -23.65 -0.97
CA SER A 43 13.49 -23.22 0.23
C SER A 43 12.51 -22.63 1.23
N VAL A 44 12.77 -22.81 2.53
CA VAL A 44 12.05 -22.18 3.65
C VAL A 44 13.08 -21.69 4.67
N SER A 45 12.91 -20.48 5.22
CA SER A 45 13.82 -19.94 6.23
C SER A 45 13.09 -19.70 7.55
N VAL A 46 13.50 -20.41 8.60
CA VAL A 46 12.79 -20.46 9.88
C VAL A 46 13.65 -19.81 10.96
N ASN A 47 13.04 -18.93 11.76
CA ASN A 47 13.73 -18.29 12.89
C ASN A 47 14.11 -19.34 13.94
N LYS A 48 15.35 -19.34 14.42
CA LYS A 48 15.86 -20.30 15.42
C LYS A 48 15.08 -20.29 16.74
N ALA A 49 14.47 -19.15 17.11
CA ALA A 49 13.64 -19.06 18.29
C ALA A 49 12.34 -19.87 18.19
N ASN A 50 11.85 -20.15 16.98
CA ASN A 50 10.62 -20.92 16.77
C ASN A 50 10.87 -22.40 17.03
N TYR A 51 10.01 -23.03 17.85
CA TYR A 51 10.05 -24.46 18.11
C TYR A 51 9.95 -25.32 16.84
N THR A 52 9.25 -24.80 15.82
CA THR A 52 9.16 -25.40 14.48
C THR A 52 10.54 -25.58 13.84
N CYS A 53 11.50 -24.68 14.10
CA CYS A 53 12.87 -24.82 13.60
C CYS A 53 13.58 -26.02 14.24
N GLU A 54 13.51 -26.18 15.57
CA GLU A 54 14.11 -27.31 16.29
C GLU A 54 13.54 -28.66 15.79
N LEU A 55 12.21 -28.74 15.66
CA LEU A 55 11.55 -29.93 15.14
C LEU A 55 11.88 -30.19 13.67
N LEU A 56 11.98 -29.16 12.82
CA LEU A 56 12.36 -29.33 11.41
C LEU A 56 13.80 -29.82 11.27
N GLN A 57 14.74 -29.31 12.08
CA GLN A 57 16.12 -29.80 12.10
C GLN A 57 16.22 -31.28 12.51
N LYS A 58 15.32 -31.74 13.38
CA LYS A 58 15.27 -33.13 13.85
C LYS A 58 14.61 -34.08 12.85
N THR A 59 13.52 -33.65 12.23
CA THR A 59 12.62 -34.52 11.43
C THR A 59 12.91 -34.47 9.93
N GLY A 60 13.31 -33.31 9.41
CA GLY A 60 13.53 -33.08 7.99
C GLY A 60 12.26 -33.17 7.12
N ILE A 61 11.06 -33.25 7.70
CA ILE A 61 9.79 -33.40 7.00
C ILE A 61 8.83 -32.28 7.43
N PHE A 62 8.15 -31.68 6.46
CA PHE A 62 7.19 -30.60 6.70
C PHE A 62 6.10 -30.53 5.64
N THR A 63 5.03 -29.82 5.95
CA THR A 63 4.07 -29.31 4.96
C THR A 63 4.02 -27.78 5.05
N VAL A 64 4.15 -27.11 3.92
CA VAL A 64 3.81 -25.69 3.77
C VAL A 64 2.36 -25.61 3.33
N SER A 65 1.51 -24.93 4.11
CA SER A 65 0.17 -24.54 3.67
C SER A 65 0.21 -23.08 3.25
N VAL A 66 -0.13 -22.78 2.00
CA VAL A 66 -0.07 -21.43 1.41
C VAL A 66 -1.29 -20.64 1.87
N ILE A 67 -1.07 -19.53 2.58
CA ILE A 67 -2.16 -18.73 3.15
C ILE A 67 -2.80 -17.91 2.03
N SER A 68 -4.13 -17.91 1.99
CA SER A 68 -4.96 -17.21 1.00
C SER A 68 -5.47 -15.87 1.54
N GLN A 69 -5.99 -15.02 0.65
CA GLN A 69 -6.64 -13.76 1.01
C GLN A 69 -7.96 -13.93 1.80
N LYS A 70 -8.52 -15.15 1.85
CA LYS A 70 -9.67 -15.52 2.72
C LYS A 70 -9.27 -15.79 4.18
N ALA A 71 -7.98 -15.81 4.52
CA ALA A 71 -7.54 -16.15 5.87
C ALA A 71 -8.01 -15.15 6.94
N SER A 72 -8.66 -15.66 7.99
CA SER A 72 -9.01 -14.89 9.18
C SER A 72 -7.79 -14.59 10.04
N PHE A 73 -7.88 -13.58 10.91
CA PHE A 73 -6.81 -13.28 11.87
C PHE A 73 -6.61 -14.41 12.90
N ASP A 74 -7.60 -15.28 13.10
CA ASP A 74 -7.48 -16.38 14.07
C ASP A 74 -6.42 -17.41 13.65
N LEU A 75 -6.25 -17.68 12.35
CA LEU A 75 -5.15 -18.50 11.83
C LEU A 75 -3.77 -17.96 12.30
N PHE A 76 -3.61 -16.63 12.36
CA PHE A 76 -2.39 -15.99 12.86
C PHE A 76 -2.31 -16.04 14.39
N LYS A 77 -3.44 -16.00 15.12
CA LYS A 77 -3.46 -16.23 16.59
C LYS A 77 -2.96 -17.62 16.96
N HIS A 78 -3.36 -18.66 16.23
CA HIS A 78 -2.91 -20.03 16.50
C HIS A 78 -1.43 -20.22 16.15
N PHE A 79 -1.02 -19.87 14.92
CA PHE A 79 0.29 -20.29 14.41
C PHE A 79 1.38 -19.22 14.49
N GLY A 80 1.02 -17.93 14.52
CA GLY A 80 1.96 -16.80 14.46
C GLY A 80 2.42 -16.25 15.80
N PHE A 81 1.54 -16.26 16.82
CA PHE A 81 1.80 -15.55 18.09
C PHE A 81 2.02 -16.46 19.31
N GLN A 82 2.14 -17.78 19.13
CA GLN A 82 2.26 -18.74 20.22
C GLN A 82 3.49 -19.63 20.04
N THR A 83 4.06 -20.12 21.14
CA THR A 83 5.21 -21.05 21.12
C THR A 83 4.75 -22.49 21.32
N GLY A 84 5.11 -23.38 20.38
CA GLY A 84 4.80 -24.82 20.46
C GLY A 84 5.54 -25.59 21.56
N ARG A 85 6.41 -24.89 22.33
CA ARG A 85 7.05 -25.45 23.53
C ARG A 85 6.07 -25.60 24.68
N THR A 86 5.12 -24.68 24.82
CA THR A 86 4.16 -24.62 25.94
C THR A 86 2.70 -24.74 25.52
N VAL A 87 2.35 -24.40 24.27
CA VAL A 87 0.97 -24.47 23.78
C VAL A 87 0.83 -25.48 22.65
N ASP A 88 -0.19 -26.34 22.74
CA ASP A 88 -0.70 -27.10 21.61
C ASP A 88 -1.53 -26.17 20.72
N LYS A 89 -0.99 -25.86 19.54
CA LYS A 89 -1.60 -24.94 18.57
C LYS A 89 -2.78 -25.53 17.81
N PHE A 90 -2.87 -26.86 17.77
CA PHE A 90 -3.86 -27.61 17.01
C PHE A 90 -5.08 -28.03 17.84
N LYS A 91 -4.93 -28.12 19.17
CA LYS A 91 -5.99 -28.51 20.11
C LYS A 91 -7.38 -27.93 19.81
N ASP A 92 -7.44 -26.63 19.52
CA ASP A 92 -8.70 -25.90 19.25
C ASP A 92 -8.81 -25.45 17.77
N PHE A 93 -8.02 -26.05 16.86
CA PHE A 93 -7.98 -25.72 15.43
C PHE A 93 -8.29 -26.94 14.55
N ASN A 94 -9.56 -27.10 14.16
CA ASN A 94 -10.05 -28.31 13.52
C ASN A 94 -9.89 -28.35 11.98
N ALA A 95 -9.58 -27.23 11.33
CA ALA A 95 -9.48 -27.12 9.88
C ALA A 95 -8.15 -27.68 9.34
N THR A 96 -7.91 -28.98 9.55
CA THR A 96 -6.68 -29.66 9.16
C THR A 96 -6.93 -31.04 8.56
N LYS A 97 -5.94 -31.55 7.82
CA LYS A 97 -5.89 -32.93 7.32
C LYS A 97 -4.49 -33.50 7.57
N ARG A 98 -4.40 -34.76 8.02
CA ARG A 98 -3.14 -35.51 8.06
C ARG A 98 -2.77 -35.94 6.64
N LEU A 99 -1.53 -35.70 6.24
CA LEU A 99 -0.98 -36.14 4.97
C LEU A 99 -0.05 -37.36 5.16
N ASP A 100 0.25 -38.05 4.06
CA ASP A 100 1.02 -39.30 4.04
C ASP A 100 2.49 -39.13 4.52
N ASN A 101 3.01 -37.90 4.45
CA ASN A 101 4.32 -37.55 5.04
C ASN A 101 4.29 -37.44 6.58
N GLY A 102 3.11 -37.62 7.20
CA GLY A 102 2.92 -37.58 8.65
C GLY A 102 2.64 -36.19 9.23
N THR A 103 2.60 -35.11 8.44
CA THR A 103 2.32 -33.74 8.94
C THR A 103 0.90 -33.27 8.65
N LEU A 104 0.45 -32.22 9.34
CA LEU A 104 -0.86 -31.59 9.10
C LEU A 104 -0.79 -30.49 8.04
N VAL A 105 -1.67 -30.56 7.04
CA VAL A 105 -2.03 -29.40 6.20
C VAL A 105 -3.14 -28.61 6.87
N ILE A 106 -3.08 -27.28 6.77
CA ILE A 106 -4.18 -26.37 7.12
C ILE A 106 -5.10 -26.24 5.91
N THR A 107 -6.41 -26.47 6.06
CA THR A 107 -7.38 -26.51 4.96
C THR A 107 -8.30 -25.29 4.88
N GLU A 108 -8.41 -24.49 5.94
CA GLU A 108 -9.19 -23.25 5.95
C GLU A 108 -8.26 -22.03 5.96
N GLY A 109 -8.61 -21.00 5.19
CA GLY A 109 -7.78 -19.81 5.01
C GLY A 109 -6.55 -20.04 4.11
N THR A 110 -6.41 -21.21 3.49
CA THR A 110 -5.29 -21.59 2.61
C THR A 110 -5.79 -21.93 1.20
N ASN A 111 -4.90 -21.87 0.20
CA ASN A 111 -5.24 -22.12 -1.20
C ASN A 111 -4.44 -23.26 -1.86
N ALA A 112 -3.31 -23.67 -1.29
CA ALA A 112 -2.50 -24.79 -1.77
C ALA A 112 -1.63 -25.36 -0.64
N TYR A 113 -1.05 -26.54 -0.85
CA TYR A 113 -0.02 -27.08 0.03
C TYR A 113 1.14 -27.73 -0.71
N LEU A 114 2.31 -27.79 -0.06
CA LEU A 114 3.51 -28.49 -0.54
C LEU A 114 4.16 -29.28 0.60
N CYS A 115 4.35 -30.58 0.41
CA CYS A 115 5.06 -31.47 1.32
C CYS A 115 6.56 -31.48 1.00
N GLY A 116 7.39 -31.00 1.92
CA GLY A 116 8.82 -30.89 1.75
C GLY A 116 9.61 -31.96 2.52
N LYS A 117 10.64 -32.50 1.87
CA LYS A 117 11.70 -33.29 2.52
C LYS A 117 13.03 -32.55 2.40
N VAL A 118 13.61 -32.17 3.54
CA VAL A 118 14.87 -31.41 3.64
C VAL A 118 16.02 -32.18 2.99
N ILE A 119 16.79 -31.49 2.15
CA ILE A 119 18.00 -32.00 1.49
C ILE A 119 19.28 -31.28 1.96
N ALA A 120 19.18 -30.02 2.38
CA ALA A 120 20.27 -29.29 3.04
C ALA A 120 19.74 -28.20 3.99
N SER A 121 20.59 -27.77 4.93
CA SER A 121 20.29 -26.67 5.86
C SER A 121 21.51 -25.77 6.03
N TYR A 122 21.28 -24.46 6.08
CA TYR A 122 22.31 -23.43 6.18
C TYR A 122 21.99 -22.44 7.31
N ASP A 123 22.99 -22.12 8.12
CA ASP A 123 22.87 -21.13 9.20
C ASP A 123 22.98 -19.70 8.62
N LEU A 124 21.96 -18.87 8.84
CA LEU A 124 21.90 -17.46 8.43
C LEU A 124 21.95 -16.50 9.63
N GLY A 125 22.51 -16.94 10.76
CA GLY A 125 22.56 -16.17 12.00
C GLY A 125 21.28 -16.31 12.83
N SER A 126 20.26 -15.50 12.54
CA SER A 126 18.98 -15.53 13.28
C SER A 126 18.01 -16.61 12.78
N HIS A 127 18.22 -17.11 11.56
CA HIS A 127 17.39 -18.10 10.90
C HIS A 127 18.22 -19.30 10.43
N VAL A 128 17.56 -20.42 10.18
CA VAL A 128 18.10 -21.54 9.40
C VAL A 128 17.33 -21.60 8.08
N LEU A 129 18.05 -21.59 6.96
CA LEU A 129 17.50 -21.85 5.64
C LEU A 129 17.53 -23.35 5.37
N PHE A 130 16.39 -23.94 5.04
CA PHE A 130 16.29 -25.32 4.59
C PHE A 130 15.96 -25.33 3.10
N THR A 131 16.69 -26.13 2.32
CA THR A 131 16.26 -26.52 0.97
C THR A 131 15.64 -27.91 1.04
N ALA A 132 14.59 -28.13 0.25
CA ALA A 132 13.79 -29.35 0.33
C ALA A 132 13.20 -29.73 -1.03
N THR A 133 13.23 -31.01 -1.36
CA THR A 133 12.48 -31.55 -2.50
C THR A 133 11.00 -31.62 -2.15
N VAL A 134 10.13 -31.20 -3.08
CA VAL A 134 8.68 -31.35 -2.97
C VAL A 134 8.32 -32.80 -3.27
N THR A 135 7.61 -33.44 -2.34
CA THR A 135 7.26 -34.87 -2.39
C THR A 135 5.79 -35.13 -2.68
N ASP A 136 4.93 -34.15 -2.37
CA ASP A 136 3.50 -34.10 -2.68
C ASP A 136 3.08 -32.62 -2.68
N MET A 137 2.04 -32.25 -3.44
CA MET A 137 1.46 -30.91 -3.49
C MET A 137 0.08 -30.93 -4.15
N ASP A 138 -0.82 -30.06 -3.68
CA ASP A 138 -2.16 -29.92 -4.27
C ASP A 138 -2.69 -28.47 -4.13
N VAL A 139 -3.70 -28.14 -4.95
CA VAL A 139 -4.46 -26.88 -4.88
C VAL A 139 -5.77 -27.14 -4.13
N LEU A 140 -6.07 -26.29 -3.14
CA LEU A 140 -7.23 -26.42 -2.26
C LEU A 140 -8.37 -25.46 -2.66
N ASP A 141 -8.05 -24.27 -3.18
CA ASP A 141 -9.00 -23.21 -3.54
C ASP A 141 -8.32 -22.19 -4.48
N ASP A 142 -9.06 -21.56 -5.39
CA ASP A 142 -8.50 -20.61 -6.38
C ASP A 142 -8.28 -19.18 -5.84
N THR A 143 -8.51 -18.91 -4.55
CA THR A 143 -8.28 -17.58 -3.97
C THR A 143 -6.80 -17.20 -4.07
N PRO A 144 -6.47 -15.95 -4.46
CA PRO A 144 -5.08 -15.47 -4.44
C PRO A 144 -4.39 -15.64 -3.09
N SER A 145 -3.08 -15.89 -3.09
CA SER A 145 -2.30 -15.99 -1.86
C SER A 145 -2.22 -14.65 -1.12
N ALA A 146 -2.21 -14.69 0.21
CA ALA A 146 -1.94 -13.53 1.04
C ALA A 146 -0.44 -13.22 1.01
N THR A 147 -0.11 -11.97 0.65
CA THR A 147 1.23 -11.42 0.84
C THR A 147 1.37 -10.82 2.24
N TYR A 148 2.60 -10.59 2.70
CA TYR A 148 2.84 -9.87 3.96
C TYR A 148 2.19 -8.47 3.96
N GLU A 149 2.19 -7.78 2.81
CA GLU A 149 1.52 -6.50 2.63
C GLU A 149 -0.01 -6.62 2.71
N TYR A 150 -0.60 -7.65 2.08
CA TYR A 150 -2.03 -7.94 2.20
C TYR A 150 -2.44 -8.23 3.64
N TYR A 151 -1.62 -8.98 4.38
CA TYR A 151 -1.86 -9.24 5.80
C TYR A 151 -1.86 -7.94 6.62
N GLN A 152 -0.87 -7.06 6.46
CA GLN A 152 -0.80 -5.79 7.19
C GLN A 152 -1.97 -4.85 6.85
N SER A 153 -2.48 -4.90 5.62
CA SER A 153 -3.52 -3.99 5.13
C SER A 153 -4.96 -4.51 5.30
N ASN A 154 -5.18 -5.83 5.36
CA ASN A 154 -6.53 -6.43 5.32
C ASN A 154 -6.82 -7.46 6.41
N ILE A 155 -5.82 -8.21 6.91
CA ILE A 155 -6.04 -9.33 7.86
C ILE A 155 -5.68 -8.93 9.30
N LYS A 156 -4.58 -8.21 9.49
CA LYS A 156 -4.18 -7.71 10.81
C LYS A 156 -5.25 -6.71 11.30
N PRO A 157 -5.81 -6.87 12.51
CA PRO A 157 -6.77 -5.92 13.06
C PRO A 157 -6.20 -4.51 13.05
N LYS A 158 -6.91 -3.60 12.39
CA LYS A 158 -6.60 -2.17 12.46
C LYS A 158 -7.06 -1.64 13.82
N PRO A 159 -6.32 -0.71 14.44
CA PRO A 159 -6.81 -0.01 15.62
C PRO A 159 -8.18 0.60 15.33
N GLN A 160 -9.16 0.31 16.19
CA GLN A 160 -10.44 1.01 16.14
C GLN A 160 -10.27 2.30 16.96
N PRO A 161 -10.45 3.51 16.37
CA PRO A 161 -10.42 4.74 17.15
C PRO A 161 -11.64 4.80 18.06
N LYS A 162 -11.54 4.23 19.27
CA LYS A 162 -12.50 4.49 20.33
C LYS A 162 -12.28 5.91 20.85
N ALA A 163 -13.33 6.72 20.82
CA ALA A 163 -13.36 8.00 21.52
C ALA A 163 -13.46 7.77 23.04
N THR A 164 -12.34 7.41 23.67
CA THR A 164 -12.25 7.24 25.13
C THR A 164 -11.33 8.27 25.76
N THR A 165 -11.83 8.99 26.76
CA THR A 165 -11.08 9.92 27.63
C THR A 165 -10.13 9.23 28.61
N LYS A 166 -9.79 7.95 28.37
CA LYS A 166 -8.99 7.09 29.25
C LYS A 166 -7.68 6.72 28.57
N THR A 167 -6.65 6.45 29.38
CA THR A 167 -5.40 5.88 28.87
C THR A 167 -5.69 4.55 28.18
N VAL A 168 -5.10 4.35 27.00
CA VAL A 168 -5.11 3.07 26.27
C VAL A 168 -3.68 2.55 26.16
N TRP A 169 -3.48 1.24 26.29
CA TRP A 169 -2.20 0.56 26.13
C TRP A 169 -2.31 -0.42 24.96
N ARG A 170 -1.38 -0.39 24.01
CA ARG A 170 -1.40 -1.23 22.80
C ARG A 170 -0.27 -2.24 22.80
N CYS A 171 -0.59 -3.51 22.59
CA CYS A 171 0.42 -4.54 22.31
C CYS A 171 1.06 -4.29 20.94
N THR A 172 2.35 -4.00 20.91
CA THR A 172 3.14 -3.73 19.70
C THR A 172 3.18 -4.92 18.74
N VAL A 173 3.11 -6.16 19.27
CA VAL A 173 3.13 -7.40 18.50
C VAL A 173 1.85 -7.62 17.69
N CYS A 174 0.68 -7.60 18.34
CA CYS A 174 -0.59 -7.98 17.72
C CYS A 174 -1.61 -6.84 17.54
N GLY A 175 -1.40 -5.68 18.15
CA GLY A 175 -2.33 -4.54 18.11
C GLY A 175 -3.49 -4.61 19.11
N TYR A 176 -3.51 -5.56 20.05
CA TYR A 176 -4.51 -5.59 21.12
C TYR A 176 -4.43 -4.33 21.98
N GLU A 177 -5.58 -3.71 22.28
CA GLU A 177 -5.69 -2.50 23.09
C GLU A 177 -6.38 -2.78 24.44
N TYR A 178 -5.78 -2.29 25.52
CA TYR A 178 -6.29 -2.34 26.90
C TYR A 178 -6.60 -0.93 27.39
N GLU A 179 -7.81 -0.70 27.92
CA GLU A 179 -8.23 0.58 28.47
C GLU A 179 -8.03 0.61 29.99
N GLY A 180 -7.15 1.47 30.49
CA GLY A 180 -6.85 1.62 31.91
C GLY A 180 -5.69 2.58 32.17
N GLU A 181 -5.71 3.28 33.31
CA GLU A 181 -4.67 4.27 33.66
C GLU A 181 -3.26 3.65 33.70
N GLU A 182 -3.18 2.44 34.27
CA GLU A 182 -2.00 1.60 34.34
C GLU A 182 -2.30 0.19 33.81
N LEU A 183 -1.30 -0.44 33.19
CA LEU A 183 -1.32 -1.84 32.82
C LEU A 183 -0.79 -2.68 34.00
N PRO A 184 -1.52 -3.70 34.51
CA PRO A 184 -1.06 -4.53 35.64
C PRO A 184 0.32 -5.15 35.40
N ASP A 185 1.12 -5.32 36.46
CA ASP A 185 2.49 -5.86 36.34
C ASP A 185 2.53 -7.31 35.83
N ASP A 186 1.47 -8.08 36.06
CA ASP A 186 1.25 -9.44 35.57
C ASP A 186 0.43 -9.50 34.27
N PHE A 187 0.18 -8.36 33.61
CA PHE A 187 -0.69 -8.32 32.44
C PHE A 187 -0.09 -9.04 31.24
N ILE A 188 -0.80 -10.07 30.78
CA ILE A 188 -0.47 -10.85 29.59
C ILE A 188 -1.50 -10.54 28.50
N CYS A 189 -1.04 -10.18 27.31
CA CYS A 189 -1.91 -9.88 26.17
C CYS A 189 -2.88 -11.05 25.90
N PRO A 190 -4.20 -10.85 25.93
CA PRO A 190 -5.15 -11.93 25.74
C PRO A 190 -5.08 -12.53 24.33
N LEU A 191 -4.66 -11.77 23.31
CA LEU A 191 -4.55 -12.24 21.93
C LEU A 191 -3.24 -12.97 21.61
N CYS A 192 -2.08 -12.41 21.96
CA CYS A 192 -0.76 -12.97 21.59
C CYS A 192 0.04 -13.54 22.75
N LYS A 193 -0.45 -13.48 23.99
CA LYS A 193 0.23 -13.98 25.20
C LYS A 193 1.61 -13.37 25.49
N HIS A 194 1.98 -12.28 24.83
CA HIS A 194 3.14 -11.46 25.17
C HIS A 194 2.89 -10.65 26.46
N PRO A 195 3.92 -10.39 27.27
CA PRO A 195 3.82 -9.71 28.56
C PRO A 195 3.70 -8.19 28.43
N LYS A 196 3.59 -7.49 29.57
CA LYS A 196 3.43 -6.03 29.68
C LYS A 196 4.51 -5.23 28.97
N GLU A 197 5.75 -5.72 28.88
CA GLU A 197 6.86 -5.03 28.22
C GLU A 197 6.61 -4.80 26.72
N ASP A 198 5.79 -5.64 26.09
CA ASP A 198 5.41 -5.50 24.68
C ASP A 198 4.22 -4.54 24.47
N PHE A 199 3.80 -3.78 25.49
CA PHE A 199 2.75 -2.75 25.39
C PHE A 199 3.31 -1.32 25.41
N GLU A 200 2.88 -0.52 24.44
CA GLU A 200 3.08 0.94 24.41
C GLU A 200 1.86 1.68 24.96
N LYS A 201 2.05 2.75 25.72
CA LYS A 201 0.95 3.63 26.16
C LYS A 201 0.53 4.54 25.00
N ILE A 202 -0.68 4.34 24.46
CA ILE A 202 -1.31 5.32 23.58
C ILE A 202 -1.75 6.50 24.45
N VAL A 203 -0.93 7.56 24.42
CA VAL A 203 -1.40 8.89 24.82
C VAL A 203 -2.23 9.41 23.66
N ALA A 204 -3.54 9.56 23.86
CA ALA A 204 -4.38 10.30 22.91
C ALA A 204 -3.79 11.71 22.76
N PRO A 205 -3.63 12.25 21.54
CA PRO A 205 -3.13 13.61 21.37
C PRO A 205 -4.08 14.58 22.08
N LEU A 206 -3.61 15.21 23.15
CA LEU A 206 -4.24 16.43 23.63
C LEU A 206 -4.09 17.51 22.55
N PRO A 207 -5.10 18.36 22.33
CA PRO A 207 -5.02 19.38 21.29
C PRO A 207 -3.94 20.41 21.63
N ASN A 208 -2.92 20.51 20.76
CA ASN A 208 -1.83 21.48 20.74
C ASN A 208 -1.00 21.65 22.04
N GLU A 209 0.26 21.19 22.01
CA GLU A 209 1.42 21.96 22.49
C GLU A 209 2.74 21.32 22.01
N GLU A 210 3.08 21.51 20.71
CA GLU A 210 4.45 21.26 20.25
C GLU A 210 5.35 22.44 20.63
N LYS A 211 6.42 22.19 21.40
CA LYS A 211 7.53 23.14 21.49
C LYS A 211 8.34 23.07 20.19
N PRO A 212 8.67 24.21 19.54
CA PRO A 212 9.29 24.20 18.22
C PRO A 212 10.70 23.61 18.29
N LYS A 213 10.91 22.50 17.59
CA LYS A 213 12.23 21.89 17.41
C LYS A 213 13.03 22.72 16.40
N THR A 214 14.22 23.15 16.80
CA THR A 214 15.20 23.71 15.87
C THR A 214 15.90 22.57 15.13
N ILE A 215 15.86 22.62 13.79
CA ILE A 215 16.59 21.71 12.92
C ILE A 215 17.62 22.53 12.15
N TRP A 216 18.83 22.02 12.00
CA TRP A 216 19.88 22.60 11.17
C TRP A 216 20.16 21.66 10.01
N LYS A 217 20.16 22.17 8.77
CA LYS A 217 20.32 21.36 7.57
C LYS A 217 21.56 21.74 6.78
N CYS A 218 22.38 20.76 6.44
CA CYS A 218 23.56 20.97 5.59
C CYS A 218 23.11 21.33 4.17
N THR A 219 23.48 22.53 3.70
CA THR A 219 23.10 23.04 2.36
C THR A 219 23.74 22.23 1.23
N VAL A 220 24.88 21.58 1.49
CA VAL A 220 25.64 20.78 0.50
C VAL A 220 25.06 19.38 0.29
N CYS A 221 24.52 18.73 1.33
CA CYS A 221 24.12 17.31 1.24
C CYS A 221 22.77 16.96 1.90
N GLY A 222 22.09 17.93 2.52
CA GLY A 222 20.80 17.74 3.17
C GLY A 222 20.84 16.96 4.50
N TYR A 223 22.02 16.74 5.10
CA TYR A 223 22.11 16.15 6.45
C TYR A 223 21.46 17.08 7.48
N GLU A 224 20.54 16.56 8.27
CA GLU A 224 19.79 17.30 9.30
C GLU A 224 20.31 16.98 10.71
N TYR A 225 20.50 18.01 11.51
CA TYR A 225 20.92 17.97 12.92
C TYR A 225 19.83 18.62 13.79
N GLU A 226 19.30 17.88 14.75
CA GLU A 226 18.29 18.38 15.70
C GLU A 226 19.00 18.92 16.96
N GLY A 227 18.80 20.20 17.27
CA GLY A 227 19.42 20.88 18.41
C GLY A 227 19.27 22.39 18.34
N GLU A 228 19.29 23.08 19.49
CA GLU A 228 19.10 24.54 19.56
C GLU A 228 20.18 25.30 18.77
N GLU A 229 21.43 24.83 18.86
CA GLU A 229 22.63 25.35 18.18
C GLU A 229 23.53 24.21 17.67
N LEU A 230 24.33 24.49 16.63
CA LEU A 230 25.38 23.59 16.14
C LEU A 230 26.64 23.72 17.02
N PRO A 231 27.29 22.61 17.43
CA PRO A 231 28.57 22.66 18.12
C PRO A 231 29.64 23.48 17.38
N VAL A 232 30.55 24.11 18.12
CA VAL A 232 31.54 25.06 17.56
C VAL A 232 32.41 24.42 16.47
N ASP A 233 32.78 23.16 16.63
CA ASP A 233 33.59 22.37 15.70
C ASP A 233 32.74 21.36 14.90
N PHE A 234 31.45 21.62 14.72
CA PHE A 234 30.56 20.69 14.03
C PHE A 234 30.92 20.57 12.54
N VAL A 235 31.13 19.34 12.10
CA VAL A 235 31.43 18.98 10.72
C VAL A 235 30.40 17.97 10.25
N CYS A 236 29.80 18.21 9.09
CA CYS A 236 28.78 17.34 8.53
C CYS A 236 29.29 15.88 8.44
N PRO A 237 28.64 14.90 9.09
CA PRO A 237 29.14 13.54 9.11
C PRO A 237 29.12 12.89 7.72
N LEU A 238 28.28 13.36 6.79
CA LEU A 238 28.17 12.85 5.42
C LEU A 238 29.19 13.48 4.46
N CYS A 239 29.17 14.80 4.25
CA CYS A 239 30.01 15.47 3.25
C CYS A 239 31.29 16.12 3.79
N LYS A 240 31.51 16.12 5.11
CA LYS A 240 32.68 16.73 5.79
C LYS A 240 32.83 18.24 5.65
N HIS A 241 31.79 18.93 5.16
CA HIS A 241 31.71 20.39 5.20
C HIS A 241 31.48 20.92 6.64
N PRO A 242 31.98 22.11 6.98
CA PRO A 242 31.87 22.68 8.32
C PRO A 242 30.47 23.26 8.59
N LYS A 243 30.24 23.72 9.83
CA LYS A 243 28.94 24.24 10.29
C LYS A 243 28.42 25.45 9.51
N GLU A 244 29.29 26.22 8.85
CA GLU A 244 28.91 27.37 8.03
C GLU A 244 28.06 26.95 6.82
N ASP A 245 28.20 25.69 6.36
CA ASP A 245 27.37 25.07 5.32
C ASP A 245 26.10 24.44 5.90
N PHE A 246 25.54 25.00 6.99
CA PHE A 246 24.25 24.61 7.57
C PHE A 246 23.31 25.81 7.75
N GLU A 247 22.05 25.63 7.35
CA GLU A 247 20.97 26.60 7.54
C GLU A 247 20.02 26.17 8.67
N LYS A 248 19.48 27.14 9.42
CA LYS A 248 18.50 26.89 10.49
C LYS A 248 17.09 26.82 9.93
N ILE A 249 16.45 25.67 10.06
CA ILE A 249 15.05 25.41 9.73
C ILE A 249 14.23 25.46 11.02
N SER A 250 13.43 26.52 11.16
CA SER A 250 12.40 26.62 12.18
C SER A 250 11.16 25.83 11.76
N SER A 251 10.76 24.84 12.56
CA SER A 251 9.47 24.18 12.42
C SER A 251 8.32 25.19 12.66
N SER A 252 7.52 25.47 11.63
CA SER A 252 6.25 26.20 11.79
C SER A 252 5.24 25.78 10.72
N THR A 253 4.14 25.18 11.17
CA THR A 253 2.94 24.96 10.37
C THR A 253 1.75 25.24 11.28
N ASN A 254 1.08 26.38 11.09
CA ASN A 254 -0.31 26.63 11.48
C ASN A 254 -0.75 28.01 10.95
N LEU A 255 -1.92 28.07 10.30
CA LEU A 255 -2.56 29.28 9.79
C LEU A 255 -4.05 29.27 10.21
N ILE A 256 -4.42 30.07 11.21
CA ILE A 256 -5.74 30.70 11.49
C ILE A 256 -5.46 31.82 12.52
N GLU A 257 -5.87 33.08 12.39
CA GLU A 257 -6.18 33.96 11.26
C GLU A 257 -6.09 35.42 11.78
N ASN A 258 -5.91 36.43 10.91
CA ASN A 258 -6.65 37.71 10.93
C ASN A 258 -6.09 38.73 9.91
N LYS A 259 -6.88 39.00 8.87
CA LYS A 259 -7.13 40.29 8.17
C LYS A 259 -5.98 41.20 7.68
N GLU A 260 -6.24 41.79 6.52
CA GLU A 260 -5.64 43.03 5.98
C GLU A 260 -4.15 42.99 5.58
N ASN A 261 -3.85 42.30 4.47
CA ASN A 261 -3.64 43.01 3.20
C ASN A 261 -3.57 42.06 1.99
N SER A 262 -3.86 42.61 0.82
CA SER A 262 -3.77 41.92 -0.47
C SER A 262 -2.31 41.82 -0.93
N GLU A 263 -1.76 40.61 -1.03
CA GLU A 263 -0.76 40.25 -2.03
C GLU A 263 -0.65 38.72 -2.19
N LYS A 264 -0.09 38.28 -3.32
CA LYS A 264 -0.28 36.92 -3.86
C LYS A 264 0.39 35.85 -2.97
N LYS A 265 -0.40 34.87 -2.53
CA LYS A 265 0.09 33.68 -1.82
C LYS A 265 0.50 32.61 -2.84
N GLU A 266 1.77 32.59 -3.22
CA GLU A 266 2.32 31.54 -4.10
C GLU A 266 2.24 30.16 -3.41
N LEU A 267 1.70 29.16 -4.13
CA LEU A 267 1.67 27.78 -3.65
C LEU A 267 3.06 27.18 -3.68
N ASN A 268 3.46 26.52 -2.59
CA ASN A 268 4.76 25.89 -2.46
C ASN A 268 4.78 24.52 -3.16
N ILE A 269 4.66 24.54 -4.49
CA ILE A 269 4.94 23.38 -5.37
C ILE A 269 6.38 22.92 -5.07
N MET A 270 6.63 21.61 -4.98
CA MET A 270 8.00 21.11 -4.96
C MET A 270 8.65 21.44 -6.31
N ALA A 271 9.37 22.56 -6.36
CA ALA A 271 9.90 23.11 -7.60
C ALA A 271 10.65 22.04 -8.41
N ASN A 272 10.30 21.90 -9.68
CA ASN A 272 10.97 20.98 -10.59
C ASN A 272 12.46 21.28 -10.59
N LYS A 273 13.28 20.43 -9.97
CA LYS A 273 14.74 20.63 -9.87
C LYS A 273 15.46 20.57 -11.22
N TYR A 274 14.74 20.21 -12.28
CA TYR A 274 15.22 20.21 -13.67
C TYR A 274 14.79 21.46 -14.45
N ALA A 275 14.07 22.40 -13.84
CA ALA A 275 13.52 23.60 -14.49
C ALA A 275 14.54 24.37 -15.33
N GLY A 276 14.17 24.68 -16.57
CA GLY A 276 14.99 25.39 -17.55
C GLY A 276 16.13 24.55 -18.16
N THR A 277 16.27 23.28 -17.81
CA THR A 277 17.34 22.41 -18.34
C THR A 277 16.89 21.60 -19.56
N LYS A 278 17.85 21.15 -20.37
CA LYS A 278 17.60 20.14 -21.40
C LYS A 278 17.03 18.84 -20.83
N THR A 279 17.33 18.51 -19.57
CA THR A 279 16.82 17.31 -18.90
C THR A 279 15.32 17.39 -18.62
N GLU A 280 14.80 18.55 -18.23
CA GLU A 280 13.34 18.77 -18.13
C GLU A 280 12.66 18.57 -19.48
N LYS A 281 13.20 19.15 -20.56
CA LYS A 281 12.66 18.94 -21.91
C LYS A 281 12.67 17.46 -22.31
N ASN A 282 13.76 16.75 -22.03
CA ASN A 282 13.86 15.31 -22.29
C ASN A 282 12.86 14.48 -21.47
N LEU A 283 12.57 14.88 -20.21
CA LEU A 283 11.58 14.22 -19.36
C LEU A 283 10.15 14.42 -19.87
N TRP A 284 9.82 15.63 -20.34
CA TRP A 284 8.53 15.91 -20.99
C TRP A 284 8.39 15.17 -22.33
N GLU A 285 9.44 15.14 -23.15
CA GLU A 285 9.46 14.36 -24.40
C GLU A 285 9.29 12.86 -24.14
N ALA A 286 9.96 12.32 -23.12
CA ALA A 286 9.79 10.93 -22.70
C ALA A 286 8.36 10.66 -22.19
N PHE A 287 7.82 11.50 -21.32
CA PHE A 287 6.44 11.38 -20.82
C PHE A 287 5.41 11.38 -21.97
N ALA A 288 5.56 12.29 -22.94
CA ALA A 288 4.71 12.35 -24.12
C ALA A 288 4.86 11.09 -25.00
N GLY A 289 6.08 10.61 -25.21
CA GLY A 289 6.37 9.40 -25.97
C GLY A 289 5.73 8.14 -25.36
N GLU A 290 5.91 7.92 -24.06
CA GLU A 290 5.35 6.77 -23.34
C GLU A 290 3.82 6.84 -23.27
N SER A 291 3.24 8.03 -23.07
CA SER A 291 1.79 8.23 -23.06
C SER A 291 1.16 7.92 -24.43
N GLN A 292 1.82 8.32 -25.52
CA GLN A 292 1.41 7.91 -26.86
C GLN A 292 1.60 6.41 -27.10
N ALA A 293 2.68 5.80 -26.60
CA ALA A 293 2.96 4.37 -26.75
C ALA A 293 1.88 3.52 -26.07
N ARG A 294 1.53 3.82 -24.82
CA ARG A 294 0.42 3.20 -24.08
C ARG A 294 -0.88 3.16 -24.90
N ASN A 295 -1.31 4.30 -25.42
CA ASN A 295 -2.56 4.40 -26.18
C ASN A 295 -2.47 3.62 -27.50
N LYS A 296 -1.39 3.78 -28.28
CA LYS A 296 -1.16 3.00 -29.51
C LYS A 296 -1.22 1.49 -29.27
N TYR A 297 -0.53 0.99 -28.24
CA TYR A 297 -0.51 -0.44 -27.93
C TYR A 297 -1.88 -0.96 -27.46
N THR A 298 -2.64 -0.16 -26.71
CA THR A 298 -4.04 -0.50 -26.35
C THR A 298 -4.94 -0.62 -27.59
N TYR A 299 -4.75 0.25 -28.59
CA TYR A 299 -5.47 0.17 -29.86
C TYR A 299 -5.00 -1.03 -30.71
N PHE A 300 -3.69 -1.31 -30.75
CA PHE A 300 -3.13 -2.46 -31.46
C PHE A 300 -3.59 -3.79 -30.85
N ALA A 301 -3.76 -3.86 -29.52
CA ALA A 301 -4.39 -5.02 -28.87
C ALA A 301 -5.80 -5.28 -29.38
N SER A 302 -6.60 -4.22 -29.56
CA SER A 302 -7.96 -4.32 -30.12
C SER A 302 -7.97 -4.81 -31.57
N VAL A 303 -6.98 -4.40 -32.38
CA VAL A 303 -6.79 -4.91 -33.76
C VAL A 303 -6.37 -6.38 -33.75
N ALA A 304 -5.37 -6.74 -32.94
CA ALA A 304 -4.89 -8.12 -32.80
C ALA A 304 -6.01 -9.07 -32.34
N LYS A 305 -6.84 -8.64 -31.38
CA LYS A 305 -8.00 -9.40 -30.90
C LYS A 305 -9.06 -9.59 -31.98
N LYS A 306 -9.40 -8.54 -32.75
CA LYS A 306 -10.32 -8.65 -33.92
C LYS A 306 -9.80 -9.61 -34.99
N ALA A 307 -8.48 -9.77 -35.11
CA ALA A 307 -7.83 -10.73 -36.00
C ALA A 307 -7.63 -12.14 -35.41
N GLY A 308 -8.12 -12.41 -34.19
CA GLY A 308 -8.05 -13.71 -33.52
C GLY A 308 -6.74 -13.98 -32.76
N TYR A 309 -5.81 -13.04 -32.70
CA TYR A 309 -4.52 -13.20 -32.03
C TYR A 309 -4.58 -12.79 -30.55
N GLU A 310 -5.35 -13.53 -29.75
CA GLU A 310 -5.60 -13.21 -28.33
C GLU A 310 -4.30 -13.11 -27.49
N GLN A 311 -3.31 -13.97 -27.74
CA GLN A 311 -2.01 -13.88 -27.04
C GLN A 311 -1.26 -12.58 -27.39
N ILE A 312 -1.28 -12.14 -28.65
CA ILE A 312 -0.64 -10.91 -29.10
C ILE A 312 -1.38 -9.69 -28.53
N ALA A 313 -2.71 -9.74 -28.47
CA ALA A 313 -3.52 -8.71 -27.81
C ALA A 313 -3.18 -8.58 -26.32
N ALA A 314 -3.06 -9.69 -25.59
CA ALA A 314 -2.66 -9.70 -24.19
C ALA A 314 -1.23 -9.15 -23.98
N ILE A 315 -0.29 -9.45 -24.89
CA ILE A 315 1.06 -8.90 -24.86
C ILE A 315 1.03 -7.38 -25.08
N PHE A 316 0.29 -6.88 -26.07
CA PHE A 316 0.15 -5.44 -26.30
C PHE A 316 -0.44 -4.70 -25.10
N LEU A 317 -1.46 -5.26 -24.43
CA LEU A 317 -2.02 -4.67 -23.20
C LEU A 317 -0.99 -4.66 -22.07
N LYS A 318 -0.24 -5.75 -21.88
CA LYS A 318 0.84 -5.82 -20.88
C LYS A 318 1.93 -4.78 -21.15
N THR A 319 2.32 -4.58 -22.41
CA THR A 319 3.28 -3.53 -22.79
C THR A 319 2.70 -2.14 -22.54
N ALA A 320 1.42 -1.89 -22.89
CA ALA A 320 0.75 -0.61 -22.59
C ALA A 320 0.75 -0.29 -21.09
N ASP A 321 0.55 -1.29 -20.23
CA ASP A 321 0.67 -1.14 -18.77
C ASP A 321 2.11 -0.91 -18.29
N ASN A 322 3.13 -1.35 -19.04
CA ASN A 322 4.52 -1.01 -18.75
C ASN A 322 4.83 0.44 -19.13
N GLU A 323 4.41 0.91 -20.30
CA GLU A 323 4.63 2.31 -20.71
C GLU A 323 3.86 3.30 -19.81
N LYS A 324 2.71 2.89 -19.26
CA LYS A 324 2.00 3.63 -18.20
C LYS A 324 2.88 3.85 -16.96
N GLU A 325 3.60 2.83 -16.49
CA GLU A 325 4.50 2.96 -15.35
C GLU A 325 5.80 3.70 -15.72
N HIS A 326 6.30 3.58 -16.96
CA HIS A 326 7.42 4.40 -17.46
C HIS A 326 7.06 5.89 -17.48
N ALA A 327 5.92 6.26 -18.08
CA ALA A 327 5.42 7.64 -18.09
C ALA A 327 5.31 8.22 -16.67
N LYS A 328 4.80 7.42 -15.72
CA LYS A 328 4.67 7.78 -14.31
C LYS A 328 6.01 8.00 -13.60
N LEU A 329 7.10 7.33 -13.99
CA LEU A 329 8.44 7.63 -13.48
C LEU A 329 8.87 9.06 -13.88
N TRP A 330 8.65 9.44 -15.13
CA TRP A 330 9.04 10.76 -15.66
C TRP A 330 8.16 11.87 -15.11
N PHE A 331 6.84 11.68 -15.08
CA PHE A 331 5.87 12.63 -14.51
C PHE A 331 6.15 12.87 -13.00
N LYS A 332 6.49 11.81 -12.26
CA LYS A 332 6.94 11.93 -10.86
C LYS A 332 8.29 12.66 -10.72
N ALA A 333 9.21 12.46 -11.66
CA ALA A 333 10.53 13.12 -11.62
C ALA A 333 10.44 14.63 -11.90
N LEU A 334 9.46 15.05 -12.69
CA LEU A 334 9.12 16.46 -12.96
C LEU A 334 8.46 17.16 -11.75
N GLY A 335 7.83 16.40 -10.85
CA GLY A 335 7.14 16.94 -9.66
C GLY A 335 5.61 17.08 -9.81
N GLU A 336 5.07 16.63 -10.95
CA GLU A 336 3.67 16.85 -11.37
C GLU A 336 2.61 16.01 -10.63
N LEU A 337 3.04 15.11 -9.73
CA LEU A 337 2.13 14.30 -8.90
C LEU A 337 1.91 14.95 -7.53
N GLY A 338 0.82 15.71 -7.41
CA GLY A 338 0.36 16.31 -6.17
C GLY A 338 -0.57 15.40 -5.36
N ASP A 339 -1.27 16.00 -4.40
CA ASP A 339 -2.39 15.38 -3.68
C ASP A 339 -3.70 15.42 -4.49
N VAL A 340 -4.81 14.92 -3.93
CA VAL A 340 -6.08 14.85 -4.65
C VAL A 340 -6.60 16.24 -5.08
N PRO A 341 -6.65 17.28 -4.23
CA PRO A 341 -6.98 18.64 -4.66
C PRO A 341 -6.06 19.15 -5.78
N THR A 342 -4.75 19.04 -5.62
CA THR A 342 -3.76 19.55 -6.60
C THR A 342 -3.97 18.88 -7.97
N ASN A 343 -4.12 17.55 -7.99
CA ASN A 343 -4.32 16.80 -9.23
C ASN A 343 -5.67 17.11 -9.90
N LEU A 344 -6.74 17.36 -9.12
CA LEU A 344 -8.04 17.78 -9.66
C LEU A 344 -8.00 19.20 -10.24
N GLN A 345 -7.25 20.11 -9.61
CA GLN A 345 -7.02 21.46 -10.15
C GLN A 345 -6.21 21.41 -11.45
N HIS A 346 -5.08 20.69 -11.48
CA HIS A 346 -4.27 20.52 -12.70
C HIS A 346 -5.09 19.88 -13.84
N ALA A 347 -5.94 18.90 -13.54
CA ALA A 347 -6.86 18.33 -14.53
C ALA A 347 -7.85 19.37 -15.06
N ALA A 348 -8.52 20.14 -14.18
CA ALA A 348 -9.44 21.18 -14.61
C ALA A 348 -8.77 22.30 -15.43
N GLU A 349 -7.52 22.65 -15.12
CA GLU A 349 -6.73 23.64 -15.88
C GLU A 349 -6.31 23.12 -17.26
N GLY A 350 -5.89 21.85 -17.35
CA GLY A 350 -5.60 21.17 -18.61
C GLY A 350 -6.82 21.13 -19.52
N GLU A 351 -7.93 20.57 -19.03
CA GLU A 351 -9.20 20.47 -19.78
C GLU A 351 -9.69 21.86 -20.22
N ASN A 352 -9.56 22.89 -19.37
CA ASN A 352 -9.90 24.27 -19.72
C ASN A 352 -9.11 24.75 -20.94
N TYR A 353 -7.78 24.69 -20.88
CA TYR A 353 -6.90 25.04 -22.00
C TYR A 353 -7.21 24.24 -23.27
N GLU A 354 -7.57 22.96 -23.13
CA GLU A 354 -7.91 22.12 -24.27
C GLU A 354 -9.15 22.65 -25.02
N TRP A 355 -10.24 23.04 -24.34
CA TRP A 355 -11.44 23.54 -25.03
C TRP A 355 -11.45 25.05 -25.31
N THR A 356 -10.79 25.89 -24.50
CA THR A 356 -10.77 27.35 -24.74
C THR A 356 -9.79 27.77 -25.82
N ASP A 357 -8.64 27.10 -25.91
CA ASP A 357 -7.52 27.54 -26.73
C ASP A 357 -7.05 26.47 -27.73
N MET A 358 -6.79 25.24 -27.27
CA MET A 358 -6.16 24.22 -28.12
C MET A 358 -7.09 23.75 -29.25
N TYR A 359 -8.25 23.20 -28.91
CA TYR A 359 -9.19 22.65 -29.88
C TYR A 359 -9.95 23.73 -30.66
N ASP A 360 -10.21 24.91 -30.07
CA ASP A 360 -10.78 26.05 -30.80
C ASP A 360 -9.82 26.53 -31.91
N ARG A 361 -8.52 26.66 -31.61
CA ARG A 361 -7.48 26.96 -32.61
C ARG A 361 -7.36 25.84 -33.65
N MET A 362 -7.23 24.58 -33.23
CA MET A 362 -7.11 23.44 -34.16
C MET A 362 -8.33 23.31 -35.08
N ALA A 363 -9.54 23.60 -34.58
CA ALA A 363 -10.74 23.60 -35.41
C ALA A 363 -10.77 24.74 -36.43
N LYS A 364 -10.22 25.91 -36.11
CA LYS A 364 -10.08 27.03 -37.06
C LYS A 364 -9.04 26.73 -38.12
N GLU A 365 -7.85 26.28 -37.71
CA GLU A 365 -6.76 25.85 -38.61
C GLU A 365 -7.24 24.75 -39.58
N ALA A 366 -7.94 23.73 -39.07
CA ALA A 366 -8.51 22.67 -39.91
C ALA A 366 -9.60 23.17 -40.88
N GLU A 367 -10.40 24.18 -40.51
CA GLU A 367 -11.40 24.79 -41.40
C GLU A 367 -10.73 25.63 -42.51
N GLU A 368 -9.70 26.40 -42.16
CA GLU A 368 -8.89 27.21 -43.08
C GLU A 368 -8.14 26.35 -44.11
N GLU A 369 -7.67 25.17 -43.71
CA GLU A 369 -7.06 24.17 -44.59
C GLU A 369 -8.08 23.32 -45.37
N GLY A 370 -9.39 23.48 -45.11
CA GLY A 370 -10.49 22.79 -45.81
C GLY A 370 -10.88 21.42 -45.24
N PHE A 371 -10.30 21.00 -44.12
CA PHE A 371 -10.61 19.75 -43.40
C PHE A 371 -11.86 19.90 -42.50
N THR A 372 -12.98 20.33 -43.09
CA THR A 372 -14.23 20.69 -42.40
C THR A 372 -14.79 19.59 -41.48
N GLU A 373 -14.68 18.32 -41.86
CA GLU A 373 -15.09 17.19 -41.00
C GLU A 373 -14.22 17.09 -39.73
N LEU A 374 -12.90 17.27 -39.86
CA LEU A 374 -11.98 17.23 -38.73
C LEU A 374 -12.15 18.47 -37.84
N ALA A 375 -12.41 19.64 -38.43
CA ALA A 375 -12.79 20.84 -37.70
C ALA A 375 -14.08 20.64 -36.87
N ALA A 376 -15.09 19.96 -37.42
CA ALA A 376 -16.29 19.59 -36.68
C ALA A 376 -16.00 18.58 -35.55
N GLN A 377 -15.11 17.62 -35.77
CA GLN A 377 -14.66 16.68 -34.73
C GLN A 377 -13.94 17.41 -33.59
N PHE A 378 -12.99 18.31 -33.87
CA PHE A 378 -12.31 19.11 -32.84
C PHE A 378 -13.29 19.95 -32.01
N ARG A 379 -14.30 20.58 -32.62
CA ARG A 379 -15.35 21.31 -31.89
C ARG A 379 -16.21 20.37 -31.02
N GLY A 380 -16.47 19.16 -31.51
CA GLY A 380 -17.17 18.12 -30.74
C GLY A 380 -16.38 17.67 -29.52
N VAL A 381 -15.07 17.47 -29.67
CA VAL A 381 -14.15 17.13 -28.57
C VAL A 381 -14.05 18.28 -27.57
N ALA A 382 -13.85 19.53 -28.02
CA ALA A 382 -13.86 20.71 -27.14
C ALA A 382 -15.13 20.82 -26.28
N ALA A 383 -16.31 20.52 -26.86
CA ALA A 383 -17.56 20.50 -26.12
C ALA A 383 -17.62 19.39 -25.04
N ILE A 384 -16.88 18.29 -25.22
CA ILE A 384 -16.75 17.21 -24.24
C ILE A 384 -15.76 17.60 -23.13
N GLU A 385 -14.57 18.11 -23.48
CA GLU A 385 -13.54 18.48 -22.49
C GLU A 385 -14.03 19.60 -21.54
N LYS A 386 -14.90 20.50 -22.04
CA LYS A 386 -15.62 21.43 -21.16
C LYS A 386 -16.43 20.72 -20.06
N THR A 387 -17.08 19.60 -20.36
CA THR A 387 -17.80 18.80 -19.34
C THR A 387 -16.86 18.06 -18.39
N HIS A 388 -15.62 17.79 -18.81
CA HIS A 388 -14.57 17.26 -17.94
C HIS A 388 -14.06 18.35 -16.98
N GLU A 389 -13.79 19.57 -17.44
CA GLU A 389 -13.50 20.71 -16.57
C GLU A 389 -14.60 20.91 -15.52
N GLU A 390 -15.87 21.01 -15.96
CA GLU A 390 -17.02 21.20 -15.06
C GLU A 390 -17.08 20.08 -14.00
N ARG A 391 -16.81 18.83 -14.38
CA ARG A 391 -16.73 17.67 -13.48
C ARG A 391 -15.57 17.77 -12.50
N TYR A 392 -14.35 18.06 -12.95
CA TYR A 392 -13.18 18.15 -12.07
C TYR A 392 -13.29 19.32 -11.10
N ARG A 393 -13.82 20.48 -11.52
CA ARG A 393 -14.10 21.61 -10.60
C ARG A 393 -15.16 21.25 -9.57
N ALA A 394 -16.21 20.52 -9.94
CA ALA A 394 -17.22 20.05 -8.99
C ALA A 394 -16.63 19.02 -7.99
N LEU A 395 -15.76 18.12 -8.45
CA LEU A 395 -15.05 17.17 -7.59
C LEU A 395 -14.07 17.87 -6.64
N LEU A 396 -13.26 18.81 -7.14
CA LEU A 396 -12.33 19.62 -6.34
C LEU A 396 -13.08 20.33 -5.21
N LYS A 397 -14.16 21.05 -5.54
CA LYS A 397 -15.02 21.72 -4.56
C LYS A 397 -15.58 20.75 -3.52
N ASN A 398 -15.98 19.54 -3.91
CA ASN A 398 -16.44 18.53 -2.96
C ASN A 398 -15.32 18.07 -2.00
N VAL A 399 -14.07 17.99 -2.46
CA VAL A 399 -12.92 17.65 -1.61
C VAL A 399 -12.58 18.79 -0.66
N GLU A 400 -12.46 20.03 -1.17
CA GLU A 400 -12.13 21.23 -0.37
C GLU A 400 -13.19 21.55 0.69
N GLU A 401 -14.48 21.45 0.35
CA GLU A 401 -15.58 21.69 1.28
C GLU A 401 -15.87 20.49 2.20
N MET A 402 -15.07 19.41 2.14
CA MET A 402 -15.29 18.11 2.81
C MET A 402 -16.66 17.44 2.50
N LYS A 403 -17.28 17.84 1.39
CA LYS A 403 -18.59 17.37 0.91
C LYS A 403 -18.54 16.13 0.01
N VAL A 404 -17.42 15.41 -0.04
CA VAL A 404 -17.34 14.12 -0.76
C VAL A 404 -18.35 13.12 -0.19
N PHE A 405 -18.43 13.04 1.13
CA PHE A 405 -19.27 12.09 1.88
C PHE A 405 -20.28 12.78 2.81
N GLU A 406 -20.51 14.08 2.62
CA GLU A 406 -21.46 14.91 3.38
C GLU A 406 -22.16 15.90 2.45
N LYS A 407 -23.47 16.08 2.62
CA LYS A 407 -24.27 17.08 1.91
C LYS A 407 -25.14 17.86 2.89
N SER A 408 -25.53 19.08 2.51
CA SER A 408 -26.36 19.97 3.34
C SER A 408 -27.82 19.52 3.49
N GLY A 409 -28.23 18.44 2.83
CA GLY A 409 -29.55 17.85 2.92
C GLY A 409 -29.48 16.32 2.95
N VAL A 410 -30.58 15.68 3.35
CA VAL A 410 -30.68 14.21 3.36
C VAL A 410 -30.44 13.68 1.95
N THR A 411 -29.42 12.84 1.82
CA THR A 411 -28.95 12.28 0.55
C THR A 411 -29.07 10.76 0.60
N VAL A 412 -29.28 10.14 -0.55
CA VAL A 412 -29.25 8.69 -0.70
C VAL A 412 -27.86 8.29 -1.20
N TRP A 413 -27.16 7.48 -0.40
CA TRP A 413 -25.80 7.02 -0.65
C TRP A 413 -25.83 5.55 -1.04
N GLU A 414 -25.07 5.17 -2.06
CA GLU A 414 -24.96 3.79 -2.55
C GLU A 414 -23.53 3.28 -2.43
N CYS A 415 -23.37 2.11 -1.80
CA CYS A 415 -22.08 1.45 -1.69
C CYS A 415 -21.72 0.73 -2.99
N ARG A 416 -20.81 1.31 -3.77
CA ARG A 416 -20.27 0.82 -5.05
C ARG A 416 -19.74 -0.61 -5.03
N ASN A 417 -19.41 -1.14 -3.84
CA ASN A 417 -18.95 -2.52 -3.68
C ASN A 417 -20.09 -3.55 -3.59
N CYS A 418 -21.28 -3.17 -3.14
CA CYS A 418 -22.35 -4.14 -2.81
C CYS A 418 -23.80 -3.66 -3.04
N GLY A 419 -24.02 -2.44 -3.53
CA GLY A 419 -25.35 -1.86 -3.73
C GLY A 419 -26.09 -1.48 -2.45
N HIS A 420 -25.44 -1.50 -1.27
CA HIS A 420 -26.10 -1.11 -0.03
C HIS A 420 -26.47 0.39 -0.05
N ILE A 421 -27.76 0.67 0.21
CA ILE A 421 -28.31 2.02 0.27
C ILE A 421 -28.39 2.51 1.71
N ALA A 422 -27.78 3.68 1.96
CA ALA A 422 -27.87 4.42 3.21
C ALA A 422 -28.53 5.79 2.97
N ILE A 423 -29.39 6.24 3.89
CA ILE A 423 -30.10 7.52 3.78
C ILE A 423 -29.64 8.43 4.92
N GLY A 424 -29.10 9.61 4.58
CA GLY A 424 -28.62 10.57 5.57
C GLY A 424 -27.86 11.74 4.98
N VAL A 425 -27.54 12.74 5.81
CA VAL A 425 -26.69 13.88 5.42
C VAL A 425 -25.22 13.47 5.16
N LYS A 426 -24.79 12.31 5.68
CA LYS A 426 -23.47 11.72 5.46
C LYS A 426 -23.55 10.28 4.99
N ALA A 427 -22.58 9.84 4.20
CA ALA A 427 -22.35 8.42 3.94
C ALA A 427 -21.83 7.73 5.23
N PRO A 428 -22.20 6.46 5.49
CA PRO A 428 -21.64 5.70 6.62
C PRO A 428 -20.11 5.58 6.55
N GLU A 429 -19.41 5.80 7.67
CA GLU A 429 -17.94 5.63 7.75
C GLU A 429 -17.48 4.22 7.35
N VAL A 430 -18.35 3.22 7.61
CA VAL A 430 -18.21 1.82 7.20
C VAL A 430 -19.57 1.35 6.68
N CYS A 431 -19.58 0.67 5.53
CA CYS A 431 -20.78 0.06 4.99
C CYS A 431 -21.27 -1.08 5.91
N PRO A 432 -22.51 -1.03 6.44
CA PRO A 432 -23.01 -2.03 7.39
C PRO A 432 -23.24 -3.42 6.76
N VAL A 433 -23.22 -3.53 5.43
CA VAL A 433 -23.41 -4.80 4.69
C VAL A 433 -22.08 -5.46 4.35
N CYS A 434 -21.14 -4.74 3.74
CA CYS A 434 -19.89 -5.32 3.24
C CYS A 434 -18.63 -4.87 3.99
N ALA A 435 -18.76 -4.11 5.08
CA ALA A 435 -17.67 -3.58 5.90
C ALA A 435 -16.61 -2.73 5.18
N HIS A 436 -16.88 -2.31 3.93
CA HIS A 436 -15.98 -1.43 3.19
C HIS A 436 -16.08 0.02 3.69
N PRO A 437 -14.99 0.81 3.68
CA PRO A 437 -14.97 2.16 4.22
C PRO A 437 -15.83 3.15 3.41
N GLN A 438 -16.08 4.32 4.00
CA GLN A 438 -16.83 5.43 3.42
C GLN A 438 -16.48 5.75 1.95
N ALA A 439 -15.21 5.57 1.58
CA ALA A 439 -14.68 5.75 0.22
C ALA A 439 -15.36 4.91 -0.87
N TYR A 440 -16.13 3.89 -0.49
CA TYR A 440 -16.94 3.08 -1.41
C TYR A 440 -18.38 3.58 -1.56
N PHE A 441 -18.80 4.65 -0.87
CA PHE A 441 -20.11 5.26 -1.11
C PHE A 441 -20.02 6.37 -2.15
N GLU A 442 -20.99 6.39 -3.06
CA GLU A 442 -21.30 7.52 -3.93
C GLU A 442 -22.74 7.98 -3.69
N ILE A 443 -23.14 9.11 -4.29
CA ILE A 443 -24.55 9.51 -4.32
C ILE A 443 -25.26 8.56 -5.29
N ARG A 444 -26.39 7.98 -4.87
CA ARG A 444 -27.21 7.15 -5.76
C ARG A 444 -27.74 8.02 -6.90
N GLU A 445 -27.44 7.64 -8.13
CA GLU A 445 -28.07 8.18 -9.34
C GLU A 445 -29.10 7.16 -9.86
N GLU A 446 -30.27 7.65 -10.26
CA GLU A 446 -31.31 6.83 -10.91
C GLU A 446 -31.45 7.29 -12.37
N ASN A 447 -31.04 6.44 -13.29
CA ASN A 447 -30.96 6.72 -14.73
C ASN A 447 -31.48 5.56 -15.60
N TYR A 448 -32.42 4.77 -15.06
CA TYR A 448 -33.07 3.60 -15.66
C TYR A 448 -34.60 3.70 -15.65
#